data_AF-A0A447IRL9-F1
#
_entry.id   AF-A0A447IRL9-F1
#
_cell.length_a   1.000
_cell.length_b   1.000
_cell.length_c   1.000
_cell.angle_alpha   90.00
_cell.angle_beta   90.00
_cell.angle_gamma   90.00
#
_symmetry.space_group_name_H-M   'P 1'
#
loop_
_entity.id
_entity.type
_entity.pdbx_description
1 polymer ?
#
loop_
_entity_poly.entity_id
_entity_poly.type
_entity_poly.pdbx_seq_one_letter_code
_entity_poly.pdbx_strand_id
1 'polypeptide(L)'
;MLRQGQAQNGRLIVGGAATAESVFATVRHRTVRTKGSLSQKTAKLKVFTRVRAASKTWRRLNGTNHLPSVIEGVKFTDGVALRQATQNRAA
;
A
#
# COMPACT_ATOMS: atom_id res chain seq x y z
N MET A 1 -39.12 14.47 -22.64
CA MET A 1 -38.29 13.25 -22.60
C MET A 1 -37.41 13.31 -21.36
N LEU A 2 -37.70 12.47 -20.36
CA LEU A 2 -36.92 12.34 -19.13
C LEU A 2 -35.65 11.50 -19.37
N ARG A 3 -34.50 11.91 -18.84
CA ARG A 3 -33.52 10.97 -18.29
C ARG A 3 -33.15 11.41 -16.87
N GLN A 4 -33.62 10.58 -15.95
CA GLN A 4 -33.49 10.64 -14.50
C GLN A 4 -32.02 10.36 -14.12
N GLY A 5 -31.37 11.30 -13.43
CA GLY A 5 -30.07 11.07 -12.81
C GLY A 5 -30.22 10.10 -11.63
N GLN A 6 -29.52 8.96 -11.70
CA GLN A 6 -29.47 7.99 -10.61
C GLN A 6 -28.53 8.52 -9.52
N ALA A 7 -29.11 9.14 -8.50
CA ALA A 7 -28.44 9.35 -7.22
C ALA A 7 -28.51 8.04 -6.44
N GLN A 8 -27.39 7.31 -6.35
CA GLN A 8 -27.25 6.24 -5.36
C GLN A 8 -26.39 6.74 -4.19
N ASN A 9 -27.06 6.90 -3.03
CA ASN A 9 -26.48 6.83 -1.69
C ASN A 9 -25.21 7.63 -1.44
N GLY A 10 -25.34 8.97 -1.39
CA GLY A 10 -24.79 9.82 -0.33
C GLY A 10 -23.32 9.70 0.08
N ARG A 11 -22.45 9.05 -0.70
CA ARG A 11 -21.03 8.92 -0.41
C ARG A 11 -20.25 9.34 -1.63
N LEU A 12 -19.83 10.60 -1.63
CA LEU A 12 -18.73 11.06 -2.47
C LEU A 12 -17.50 10.25 -2.07
N ILE A 13 -17.26 9.14 -2.78
CA ILE A 13 -15.94 8.55 -2.83
C ILE A 13 -15.13 9.57 -3.62
N VAL A 14 -14.54 10.53 -2.91
CA VAL A 14 -13.51 11.42 -3.47
C VAL A 14 -12.48 10.47 -4.05
N GLY A 15 -12.45 10.37 -5.39
CA GLY A 15 -11.49 9.59 -6.16
C GLY A 15 -10.12 10.20 -5.98
N GLY A 16 -9.52 9.95 -4.82
CA GLY A 16 -8.18 10.37 -4.45
C GLY A 16 -7.15 9.58 -5.23
N ALA A 17 -6.46 10.31 -6.10
CA ALA A 17 -5.25 10.00 -6.83
C ALA A 17 -4.33 8.87 -6.29
N ALA A 18 -3.73 8.18 -7.25
CA ALA A 18 -2.59 7.25 -7.17
C ALA A 18 -2.92 5.81 -6.73
N THR A 19 -3.40 5.01 -7.69
CA THR A 19 -3.12 3.57 -7.72
C THR A 19 -1.61 3.38 -7.88
N ALA A 20 -0.90 3.33 -6.76
CA ALA A 20 0.51 2.98 -6.75
C ALA A 20 0.62 1.45 -6.84
N GLU A 21 1.39 0.93 -7.79
CA GLU A 21 1.73 -0.50 -7.90
C GLU A 21 2.43 -1.01 -6.63
N SER A 22 3.03 -0.09 -5.84
CA SER A 22 3.56 -0.35 -4.51
C SER A 22 3.19 0.77 -3.54
N VAL A 23 2.77 0.39 -2.32
CA VAL A 23 2.43 1.30 -1.19
C VAL A 23 3.57 2.28 -0.87
N PHE A 24 4.82 1.91 -1.17
CA PHE A 24 6.02 2.70 -0.88
C PHE A 24 6.54 3.54 -2.06
N ALA A 25 5.88 3.50 -3.22
CA ALA A 25 6.39 4.12 -4.45
C ALA A 25 6.76 5.61 -4.27
N THR A 26 5.87 6.39 -3.64
CA THR A 26 6.11 7.83 -3.40
C THR A 26 7.29 8.09 -2.46
N VAL A 27 7.46 7.26 -1.43
CA VAL A 27 8.57 7.39 -0.48
C VAL A 27 9.87 7.07 -1.22
N ARG A 28 9.92 5.93 -1.92
CA ARG A 28 11.09 5.50 -2.70
C ARG A 28 11.49 6.52 -3.75
N HIS A 29 10.53 6.97 -4.56
CA HIS A 29 10.78 7.92 -5.64
C HIS A 29 11.45 9.20 -5.10
N ARG A 30 10.93 9.77 -4.00
CA ARG A 30 11.51 10.99 -3.43
C ARG A 30 12.84 10.75 -2.71
N THR A 31 13.02 9.61 -2.03
CA THR A 31 14.28 9.27 -1.38
C THR A 31 15.42 9.11 -2.39
N VAL A 32 15.17 8.47 -3.54
CA VAL A 32 16.16 8.34 -4.62
C VAL A 32 16.58 9.70 -5.15
N ARG A 33 15.64 10.63 -5.35
CA ARG A 33 15.91 11.98 -5.88
C ARG A 33 16.72 12.86 -4.94
N THR A 34 16.72 12.60 -3.63
CA THR A 34 17.47 13.38 -2.63
C THR A 34 18.66 12.62 -2.04
N LYS A 35 19.05 11.49 -2.64
CA LYS A 35 20.20 10.69 -2.18
C LYS A 35 21.50 11.50 -2.28
N GLY A 36 22.32 11.48 -1.23
CA GLY A 36 23.62 12.17 -1.20
C GLY A 36 23.58 13.69 -0.91
N SER A 37 22.42 14.33 -0.99
CA SER A 37 22.26 15.77 -0.76
C SER A 37 22.05 16.16 0.71
N LEU A 38 21.92 15.19 1.61
CA LEU A 38 21.53 15.41 3.01
C LEU A 38 22.51 14.75 3.97
N SER A 39 22.76 15.38 5.12
CA SER A 39 23.42 14.73 6.25
C SER A 39 22.56 13.56 6.76
N GLN A 40 23.19 12.54 7.37
CA GLN A 40 22.49 11.34 7.83
C GLN A 40 21.34 11.65 8.80
N LYS A 41 21.54 12.60 9.72
CA LYS A 41 20.51 13.02 10.69
C LYS A 41 19.30 13.61 9.97
N THR A 42 19.53 14.51 9.02
CA THR A 42 18.47 15.16 8.24
C THR A 42 17.78 14.16 7.30
N ALA A 43 18.53 13.24 6.69
CA ALA A 43 17.98 12.19 5.84
C ALA A 43 16.99 11.29 6.61
N LYS A 44 17.37 10.83 7.81
CA LYS A 44 16.49 10.01 8.67
C LYS A 44 15.21 10.76 9.03
N LEU A 45 15.32 12.02 9.47
CA LEU A 45 14.16 12.85 9.82
C LEU A 45 13.24 13.09 8.62
N LYS A 46 13.81 13.43 7.45
CA LYS A 46 13.06 13.63 6.20
C LYS A 46 12.31 12.36 5.78
N VAL A 47 12.96 11.20 5.80
CA VAL A 47 12.33 9.92 5.44
C VAL A 47 11.21 9.59 6.42
N PHE A 48 11.44 9.73 7.73
CA PHE A 48 10.41 9.49 8.74
C PHE A 48 9.17 10.36 8.53
N THR A 49 9.36 11.67 8.39
CA THR A 49 8.26 12.61 8.14
C THR A 49 7.55 12.32 6.82
N ARG A 50 8.29 11.91 5.77
CA ARG A 50 7.73 11.51 4.47
C ARG A 50 6.85 10.26 4.58
N VAL A 51 7.34 9.23 5.27
CA VAL A 51 6.60 7.98 5.52
C VAL A 51 5.33 8.28 6.30
N ARG A 52 5.40 9.10 7.36
CA ARG A 52 4.22 9.51 8.14
C ARG A 52 3.18 10.30 7.34
N ALA A 53 3.63 11.11 6.38
CA ALA A 53 2.71 11.84 5.52
C ALA A 53 2.04 10.90 4.50
N ALA A 54 2.80 9.99 3.89
CA ALA A 54 2.29 9.01 2.94
C ALA A 54 1.37 7.98 3.60
N SER A 55 1.65 7.59 4.85
CA SER A 55 0.85 6.58 5.56
C SER A 55 -0.61 6.99 5.77
N LYS A 56 -0.89 8.31 5.79
CA LYS A 56 -2.25 8.84 5.86
C LYS A 56 -3.09 8.51 4.63
N THR A 57 -2.46 8.27 3.48
CA THR A 57 -3.15 7.98 2.22
C THR A 57 -3.12 6.51 1.85
N TRP A 58 -2.48 5.65 2.65
CA TRP A 58 -2.43 4.22 2.40
C TRP A 58 -3.77 3.57 2.70
N ARG A 59 -4.28 2.80 1.74
CA ARG A 59 -5.44 1.95 1.96
C ARG A 59 -5.04 0.86 2.94
N ARG A 60 -5.86 0.64 3.97
CA ARG A 60 -5.71 -0.52 4.87
C ARG A 60 -5.81 -1.80 4.04
N LEU A 61 -4.98 -2.78 4.35
CA LEU A 61 -5.12 -4.11 3.75
C LEU A 61 -6.46 -4.68 4.23
N ASN A 62 -7.33 -5.01 3.27
CA ASN A 62 -8.55 -5.74 3.54
C ASN A 62 -8.17 -7.23 3.63
N GLY A 63 -8.50 -7.91 4.73
CA GLY A 63 -8.25 -9.34 4.90
C GLY A 63 -7.67 -9.72 6.26
N THR A 64 -7.34 -11.01 6.40
CA THR A 64 -6.73 -11.60 7.60
C THR A 64 -5.36 -11.00 7.87
N ASN A 65 -5.01 -10.82 9.15
CA ASN A 65 -3.70 -10.29 9.53
C ASN A 65 -2.58 -11.29 9.15
N HIS A 66 -1.87 -11.02 8.06
CA HIS A 66 -0.73 -11.82 7.60
C HIS A 66 0.60 -11.40 8.24
N LEU A 67 0.61 -10.38 9.11
CA LEU A 67 1.82 -9.95 9.82
C LEU A 67 2.49 -11.08 10.62
N PRO A 68 1.77 -11.94 11.36
CA PRO A 68 2.39 -13.06 12.07
C PRO A 68 3.16 -13.99 11.12
N SER A 69 2.57 -14.32 9.96
CA SER A 69 3.20 -15.16 8.95
C SER A 69 4.43 -14.53 8.31
N VAL A 70 4.44 -13.20 8.12
CA VAL A 70 5.62 -12.48 7.64
C VAL A 70 6.74 -12.49 8.69
N ILE A 71 6.38 -12.31 9.98
CA ILE A 71 7.34 -12.36 11.10
C ILE A 71 7.95 -13.77 11.23
N GLU A 72 7.16 -14.82 11.00
CA GLU A 72 7.61 -16.22 10.93
C GLU A 72 8.45 -16.55 9.69
N GLY A 73 8.61 -15.61 8.75
CA GLY A 73 9.41 -15.82 7.54
C GLY A 73 8.71 -16.62 6.43
N VAL A 74 7.38 -16.72 6.45
CA VAL A 74 6.61 -17.32 5.36
C VAL A 74 6.82 -16.50 4.10
N LYS A 75 7.21 -17.17 3.00
CA LYS A 75 7.36 -16.52 1.70
C LYS A 75 5.99 -16.20 1.13
N PHE A 76 5.84 -15.01 0.58
CA PHE A 76 4.65 -14.59 -0.15
C PHE A 76 5.03 -14.33 -1.61
N THR A 77 4.24 -14.83 -2.54
CA THR A 77 4.33 -14.48 -3.97
C THR A 77 3.01 -13.82 -4.35
N ASP A 78 3.08 -12.58 -4.84
CA ASP A 78 1.92 -11.77 -5.23
C ASP A 78 0.82 -11.66 -4.15
N GLY A 79 1.21 -11.70 -2.87
CA GLY A 79 0.28 -11.63 -1.73
C GLY A 79 -0.31 -12.97 -1.28
N VAL A 80 0.06 -14.08 -1.93
CA VAL A 80 -0.35 -15.43 -1.52
C VAL A 80 0.79 -16.09 -0.74
N ALA A 81 0.49 -16.56 0.47
CA ALA A 81 1.46 -17.32 1.27
C ALA A 81 1.82 -18.62 0.57
N LEU A 82 3.11 -18.92 0.47
CA LEU A 82 3.66 -20.17 -0.07
C LEU A 82 3.53 -21.33 0.93
N ARG A 83 2.43 -21.35 1.70
CA ARG A 83 2.00 -22.47 2.56
C ARG A 83 0.69 -22.99 1.96
N GLN A 84 0.68 -24.26 1.52
CA GLN A 84 -0.48 -25.00 0.98
C GLN A 84 -0.95 -24.73 -0.47
N ALA A 85 -0.06 -24.43 -1.43
CA ALA A 85 -0.40 -24.68 -2.84
C ALA A 85 -0.41 -26.19 -3.21
N THR A 86 0.04 -27.06 -2.30
CA THR A 86 0.11 -28.52 -2.51
C THR A 86 -1.16 -29.27 -2.10
N GLN A 87 -2.08 -28.69 -1.32
CA GLN A 87 -3.27 -29.41 -0.83
C GLN A 87 -4.54 -29.20 -1.67
N ASN A 88 -4.61 -28.18 -2.53
CA ASN A 88 -5.86 -27.80 -3.21
C ASN A 88 -5.86 -28.12 -4.73
N ARG A 89 -4.89 -28.89 -5.22
CA ARG A 89 -4.78 -29.32 -6.63
C ARG A 89 -5.06 -30.80 -6.86
N ALA A 90 -5.64 -31.47 -5.87
CA ALA A 90 -6.15 -32.83 -5.95
C ALA A 90 -7.63 -32.83 -5.52
N ALA A 91 -8.51 -32.47 -6.45
CA ALA A 91 -9.94 -32.77 -6.46
C ALA A 91 -10.43 -32.70 -7.92
#